data_AF-N1ZGK8-F1
#
_entry.id   AF-N1ZGK8-F1
#
_cell.length_a   1.000
_cell.length_b   1.000
_cell.length_c   1.000
_cell.angle_alpha   90.00
_cell.angle_beta   90.00
_cell.angle_gamma   90.00
#
_symmetry.space_group_name_H-M   'P 1'
#
loop_
_entity.id
_entity.type
_entity.pdbx_description
1 polymer ?
#
loop_
_entity_poly.entity_id
_entity_poly.type
_entity_poly.pdbx_seq_one_letter_code
_entity_poly.pdbx_strand_id
1 'polypeptide(L)'
;MKIENLKKSKIFYIIIFIVIIVFGITYYFNYYKNSPTYRVNTFLNSFKSNIQQQRDVDGIFDMIYFKVHSPQLDENRKDGYKHLIIENYDILYKKKLESDIYAFKISMNESYDGKNFENNVYDIFTIKQYNKWFIALGVHNVPDDILEKYEDLQKMLEEEKKDDTILLPGEFVLGG
;
A
#
# COMPACT_ATOMS: atom_id res chain seq x y z
N MET A 1 -37.13 -34.89 -28.73
CA MET A 1 -36.99 -33.56 -28.09
C MET A 1 -36.70 -32.53 -29.18
N LYS A 2 -37.51 -31.47 -29.34
CA LYS A 2 -37.42 -30.52 -30.47
C LYS A 2 -36.09 -29.73 -30.46
N ILE A 3 -35.52 -29.45 -31.65
CA ILE A 3 -34.27 -28.69 -31.86
C ILE A 3 -34.29 -27.32 -31.15
N GLU A 4 -35.47 -26.70 -31.03
CA GLU A 4 -35.66 -25.43 -30.29
C GLU A 4 -35.36 -25.54 -28.79
N ASN A 5 -35.69 -26.67 -28.16
CA ASN A 5 -35.41 -26.91 -26.74
C ASN A 5 -33.91 -27.10 -26.49
N LEU A 6 -33.19 -27.70 -27.46
CA LEU A 6 -31.72 -27.83 -27.41
C LEU A 6 -31.01 -26.47 -27.55
N LYS A 7 -31.50 -25.57 -28.42
CA LYS A 7 -30.95 -24.21 -28.55
C LYS A 7 -31.20 -23.37 -27.29
N LYS A 8 -32.43 -23.40 -26.74
CA LYS A 8 -32.77 -22.72 -25.47
C LYS A 8 -31.93 -23.24 -24.29
N SER A 9 -31.72 -24.56 -24.23
CA SER A 9 -30.87 -25.19 -23.21
C SER A 9 -29.40 -24.76 -23.31
N LYS A 10 -28.81 -24.70 -24.52
CA LYS A 10 -27.44 -24.21 -24.71
C LYS A 10 -27.27 -22.73 -24.33
N ILE A 11 -28.22 -21.87 -24.72
CA ILE A 11 -28.20 -20.44 -24.36
C ILE A 11 -28.29 -20.29 -22.83
N PHE A 12 -29.12 -21.08 -22.16
CA PHE A 12 -29.22 -21.08 -20.70
C PHE A 12 -27.88 -21.44 -20.01
N TYR A 13 -27.19 -22.47 -20.46
CA TYR A 13 -25.86 -22.82 -19.93
C TYR A 13 -24.79 -21.75 -20.19
N ILE A 14 -24.84 -21.09 -21.35
CA ILE A 14 -23.95 -19.97 -21.68
C ILE A 14 -24.21 -18.80 -20.71
N ILE A 15 -25.47 -18.46 -20.44
CA ILE A 15 -25.83 -17.40 -19.49
C ILE A 15 -25.32 -17.74 -18.09
N ILE A 16 -25.55 -18.97 -17.59
CA ILE A 16 -25.03 -19.40 -16.29
C ILE A 16 -23.50 -19.28 -16.23
N PHE A 17 -22.81 -19.71 -17.29
CA PHE A 17 -21.36 -19.64 -17.36
C PHE A 17 -20.84 -18.20 -17.29
N ILE A 18 -21.47 -17.27 -18.02
CA ILE A 18 -21.15 -15.84 -17.95
C ILE A 18 -21.38 -15.31 -16.52
N VAL A 19 -22.49 -15.67 -15.90
CA VAL A 19 -22.81 -15.25 -14.53
C VAL A 19 -21.72 -15.73 -13.56
N ILE A 20 -21.31 -17.00 -13.63
CA ILE A 20 -20.24 -17.54 -12.78
C ILE A 20 -18.92 -16.78 -12.98
N ILE A 21 -18.55 -16.48 -14.23
CA ILE A 21 -17.34 -15.70 -14.52
C ILE A 21 -17.42 -14.31 -13.91
N VAL A 22 -18.54 -13.59 -14.12
CA VAL A 22 -18.72 -12.23 -13.59
C VAL A 22 -18.66 -12.24 -12.07
N PHE A 23 -19.36 -13.18 -11.40
CA PHE A 23 -19.30 -13.32 -9.95
C PHE A 23 -17.89 -13.64 -9.44
N GLY A 24 -17.17 -14.55 -10.12
CA GLY A 24 -15.79 -14.89 -9.78
C GLY A 24 -14.84 -13.69 -9.90
N ILE A 25 -14.98 -12.92 -10.98
CA ILE A 25 -14.21 -11.69 -11.21
C ILE A 25 -14.54 -10.65 -10.13
N THR A 26 -15.82 -10.39 -9.85
CA THR A 26 -16.23 -9.43 -8.81
C THR A 26 -15.72 -9.83 -7.42
N TYR A 27 -15.82 -11.12 -7.08
CA TYR A 27 -15.29 -11.65 -5.83
C TYR A 27 -13.79 -11.44 -5.71
N TYR A 28 -13.04 -11.79 -6.77
CA TYR A 28 -11.59 -11.60 -6.81
C TYR A 28 -11.20 -10.13 -6.67
N PHE A 29 -11.85 -9.21 -7.39
CA PHE A 29 -11.57 -7.79 -7.26
C PHE A 29 -11.89 -7.24 -5.87
N ASN A 30 -12.98 -7.70 -5.25
CA ASN A 30 -13.32 -7.27 -3.89
C ASN A 30 -12.30 -7.81 -2.87
N TYR A 31 -11.87 -9.07 -3.03
CA TYR A 31 -10.81 -9.65 -2.21
C TYR A 31 -9.49 -8.88 -2.39
N TYR A 32 -9.10 -8.60 -3.63
CA TYR A 32 -7.89 -7.84 -3.94
C TYR A 32 -7.93 -6.44 -3.36
N LYS A 33 -9.04 -5.70 -3.51
CA LYS A 33 -9.23 -4.36 -2.93
C LYS A 33 -9.06 -4.33 -1.40
N ASN A 34 -9.32 -5.45 -0.73
CA ASN A 34 -9.15 -5.60 0.72
C ASN A 34 -7.82 -6.27 1.11
N SER A 35 -6.82 -6.26 0.22
CA SER A 35 -5.50 -6.86 0.45
C SER A 35 -4.43 -5.80 0.78
N PRO A 36 -3.39 -6.17 1.53
CA PRO A 36 -2.27 -5.26 1.81
C PRO A 36 -1.52 -4.86 0.53
N THR A 37 -1.46 -5.77 -0.46
CA THR A 37 -0.83 -5.50 -1.76
C THR A 37 -1.57 -4.41 -2.53
N TYR A 38 -2.91 -4.44 -2.52
CA TYR A 38 -3.69 -3.35 -3.11
C TYR A 38 -3.41 -2.03 -2.41
N ARG A 39 -3.33 -2.03 -1.08
CA ARG A 39 -3.02 -0.80 -0.33
C ARG A 39 -1.65 -0.22 -0.69
N VAL A 40 -0.60 -1.03 -0.74
CA VAL A 40 0.74 -0.61 -1.19
C VAL A 40 0.69 -0.07 -2.61
N ASN A 41 0.05 -0.80 -3.53
CA ASN A 41 -0.06 -0.36 -4.92
C ASN A 41 -0.82 0.96 -5.05
N THR A 42 -1.94 1.11 -4.35
CA THR A 42 -2.72 2.36 -4.36
C THR A 42 -1.87 3.50 -3.81
N PHE A 43 -1.19 3.30 -2.68
CA PHE A 43 -0.30 4.30 -2.09
C PHE A 43 0.79 4.76 -3.07
N LEU A 44 1.56 3.82 -3.64
CA LEU A 44 2.65 4.15 -4.56
C LEU A 44 2.15 4.76 -5.88
N ASN A 45 1.03 4.28 -6.41
CA ASN A 45 0.44 4.84 -7.62
C ASN A 45 -0.08 6.27 -7.42
N SER A 46 -0.41 6.70 -6.19
CA SER A 46 -0.73 8.11 -5.91
C SER A 46 0.44 9.07 -6.19
N PHE A 47 1.66 8.54 -6.36
CA PHE A 47 2.86 9.31 -6.68
C PHE A 47 3.29 9.22 -8.16
N LYS A 48 2.63 8.41 -9.00
CA LYS A 48 2.91 8.36 -10.46
C LYS A 48 2.39 9.62 -11.16
N SER A 49 3.30 10.58 -11.42
CA SER A 49 3.31 11.73 -12.38
C SER A 49 1.96 12.24 -12.99
N ASN A 50 1.61 13.54 -13.09
CA ASN A 50 2.40 14.63 -13.70
C ASN A 50 2.03 16.08 -13.25
N ILE A 51 1.22 16.28 -12.20
CA ILE A 51 0.94 17.62 -11.67
C ILE A 51 0.97 17.54 -10.15
N GLN A 52 2.13 17.85 -9.54
CA GLN A 52 2.27 17.93 -8.07
C GLN A 52 1.15 18.77 -7.44
N GLN A 53 0.67 19.80 -8.16
CA GLN A 53 -0.40 20.72 -7.75
C GLN A 53 -1.80 20.10 -7.69
N GLN A 54 -2.04 18.91 -8.27
CA GLN A 54 -3.34 18.22 -8.27
C GLN A 54 -3.32 16.94 -7.43
N ARG A 55 -2.22 16.67 -6.72
CA ARG A 55 -2.10 15.47 -5.90
C ARG A 55 -3.06 15.56 -4.71
N ASP A 56 -3.83 14.48 -4.53
CA ASP A 56 -4.66 14.29 -3.34
C ASP A 56 -3.77 13.91 -2.14
N VAL A 57 -3.12 14.91 -1.56
CA VAL A 57 -2.20 14.75 -0.43
C VAL A 57 -2.94 14.29 0.82
N ASP A 58 -4.16 14.76 1.04
CA ASP A 58 -4.99 14.33 2.17
C ASP A 58 -5.35 12.84 2.02
N GLY A 59 -5.76 12.41 0.83
CA GLY A 59 -6.01 11.00 0.55
C GLY A 59 -4.79 10.11 0.75
N ILE A 60 -3.58 10.59 0.39
CA ILE A 60 -2.30 9.90 0.66
C ILE A 60 -2.03 9.83 2.16
N PHE A 61 -2.21 10.94 2.88
CA PHE A 61 -1.98 11.01 4.32
C PHE A 61 -2.91 10.05 5.07
N ASP A 62 -4.19 9.99 4.68
CA ASP A 62 -5.18 9.03 5.19
C ASP A 62 -4.84 7.57 4.83
N MET A 63 -3.89 7.34 3.92
CA MET A 63 -3.42 5.99 3.63
C MET A 63 -2.48 5.42 4.68
N ILE A 64 -1.85 6.31 5.43
CA ILE A 64 -0.77 6.03 6.36
C ILE A 64 -1.35 6.02 7.77
N TYR A 65 -0.90 5.05 8.56
CA TYR A 65 -1.12 5.07 9.99
C TYR A 65 -0.04 5.95 10.63
N PHE A 66 -0.44 6.92 11.44
CA PHE A 66 0.47 7.67 12.29
C PHE A 66 0.10 7.45 13.75
N LYS A 67 1.11 7.15 14.56
CA LYS A 67 0.92 7.04 16.01
C LYS A 67 0.72 8.41 16.67
N VAL A 68 1.41 9.42 16.13
CA VAL A 68 1.41 10.78 16.68
C VAL A 68 0.84 11.72 15.63
N HIS A 69 -0.25 12.39 15.99
CA HIS A 69 -0.84 13.47 15.22
C HIS A 69 -0.55 14.80 15.91
N SER A 70 -0.03 15.74 15.13
CA SER A 70 0.15 17.13 15.54
C SER A 70 -0.05 18.00 14.31
N PRO A 71 -0.83 19.10 14.40
CA PRO A 71 -1.11 19.94 13.23
C PRO A 71 0.16 20.35 12.47
N GLN A 72 1.22 20.73 13.18
CA GLN A 72 2.46 21.17 12.55
C GLN A 72 3.26 20.02 11.92
N LEU A 73 3.31 18.85 12.57
CA LEU A 73 3.99 17.67 12.02
C LEU A 73 3.23 17.09 10.83
N ASP A 74 1.90 17.09 10.90
CA ASP A 74 1.03 16.56 9.86
C ASP A 74 1.10 17.45 8.60
N GLU A 75 1.15 18.77 8.76
CA GLU A 75 1.43 19.70 7.65
C GLU A 75 2.81 19.43 7.01
N ASN A 76 3.88 19.25 7.81
CA ASN A 76 5.21 18.96 7.27
C ASN A 76 5.25 17.64 6.49
N ARG A 77 4.59 16.59 7.00
CA ARG A 77 4.48 15.28 6.33
C ARG A 77 3.73 15.42 5.00
N LYS A 78 2.60 16.12 5.02
CA LYS A 78 1.80 16.41 3.83
C LYS A 78 2.59 17.19 2.79
N ASP A 79 3.39 18.17 3.23
CA ASP A 79 4.22 18.96 2.34
C ASP A 79 5.23 18.08 1.60
N GLY A 80 5.97 17.24 2.32
CA GLY A 80 6.89 16.29 1.71
C GLY A 80 6.25 15.36 0.66
N TYR A 81 4.99 14.95 0.87
CA TYR A 81 4.24 14.18 -0.13
C TYR A 81 3.90 14.93 -1.40
N LYS A 82 4.00 16.27 -1.47
CA LYS A 82 3.82 17.02 -2.73
C LYS A 82 5.01 16.87 -3.66
N HIS A 83 6.20 16.72 -3.10
CA HIS A 83 7.47 16.81 -3.82
C HIS A 83 7.95 15.47 -4.39
N LEU A 84 7.54 14.35 -3.79
CA LEU A 84 7.93 13.01 -4.23
C LEU A 84 7.26 12.61 -5.54
N ILE A 85 7.98 12.07 -6.52
CA ILE A 85 7.40 11.49 -7.74
C ILE A 85 7.94 10.08 -7.86
N ILE A 86 7.06 9.09 -8.00
CA ILE A 86 7.48 7.70 -8.25
C ILE A 86 7.22 7.43 -9.72
N GLU A 87 8.28 7.24 -10.49
CA GLU A 87 8.17 6.97 -11.93
C GLU A 87 7.75 5.53 -12.17
N ASN A 88 8.43 4.60 -11.50
CA ASN A 88 8.12 3.19 -11.50
C ASN A 88 8.45 2.57 -10.14
N TYR A 89 7.88 1.40 -9.90
CA TYR A 89 8.21 0.59 -8.73
C TYR A 89 7.93 -0.88 -9.02
N ASP A 90 8.69 -1.75 -8.35
CA ASP A 90 8.51 -3.20 -8.36
C ASP A 90 8.48 -3.72 -6.92
N ILE A 91 7.47 -4.52 -6.58
CA ILE A 91 7.43 -5.25 -5.32
C ILE A 91 8.31 -6.49 -5.48
N LEU A 92 9.52 -6.42 -4.93
CA LEU A 92 10.52 -7.49 -4.98
C LEU A 92 10.10 -8.66 -4.09
N TYR A 93 9.58 -8.35 -2.91
CA TYR A 93 9.23 -9.35 -1.92
C TYR A 93 8.04 -8.92 -1.07
N LYS A 94 7.26 -9.90 -0.62
CA LYS A 94 6.16 -9.75 0.31
C LYS A 94 6.25 -10.86 1.35
N LYS A 95 6.42 -10.47 2.62
CA LYS A 95 6.39 -11.38 3.77
C LYS A 95 5.11 -11.15 4.56
N LYS A 96 4.36 -12.21 4.80
CA LYS A 96 3.40 -12.19 5.91
C LYS A 96 4.20 -12.29 7.19
N LEU A 97 4.14 -11.27 8.02
CA LEU A 97 4.71 -11.34 9.35
C LEU A 97 3.69 -11.98 10.28
N GLU A 98 2.45 -11.46 10.25
CA GLU A 98 1.36 -11.89 11.13
C GLU A 98 -0.02 -11.80 10.46
N SER A 99 -1.10 -12.17 11.17
CA SER A 99 -2.48 -12.10 10.68
C SER A 99 -2.84 -10.74 10.07
N ASP A 100 -2.37 -9.68 10.70
CA ASP A 100 -2.74 -8.30 10.41
C ASP A 100 -1.55 -7.43 9.98
N ILE A 101 -0.41 -8.05 9.65
CA ILE A 101 0.83 -7.33 9.31
C ILE A 101 1.60 -8.01 8.18
N TYR A 102 1.99 -7.21 7.18
CA TYR A 102 2.85 -7.63 6.09
C TYR A 102 3.99 -6.65 5.88
N ALA A 103 5.17 -7.19 5.54
CA ALA A 103 6.32 -6.43 5.08
C ALA A 103 6.47 -6.58 3.56
N PHE A 104 6.85 -5.50 2.91
CA PHE A 104 7.09 -5.42 1.47
C PHE A 104 8.47 -4.83 1.23
N LYS A 105 9.27 -5.50 0.39
CA LYS A 105 10.50 -4.93 -0.16
C LYS A 105 10.20 -4.42 -1.57
N ILE A 106 10.47 -3.14 -1.82
CA ILE A 106 10.04 -2.45 -3.03
C ILE A 106 11.24 -1.73 -3.63
N SER A 107 11.52 -2.00 -4.90
CA SER A 107 12.45 -1.21 -5.70
C SER A 107 11.70 -0.06 -6.34
N MET A 108 12.23 1.17 -6.29
CA MET A 108 11.58 2.36 -6.83
C MET A 108 12.57 3.22 -7.62
N ASN A 109 12.07 3.81 -8.70
CA ASN A 109 12.70 4.97 -9.31
C ASN A 109 11.87 6.19 -8.94
N GLU A 110 12.49 7.14 -8.24
CA GLU A 110 11.79 8.31 -7.75
C GLU A 110 12.56 9.61 -7.98
N SER A 111 11.82 10.71 -7.92
CA SER A 111 12.36 12.06 -7.93
C SER A 111 11.83 12.83 -6.73
N TYR A 112 12.70 13.60 -6.08
CA TYR A 112 12.34 14.49 -4.99
C TYR A 112 13.06 15.83 -5.19
N ASP A 113 12.31 16.92 -5.29
CA ASP A 113 12.84 18.27 -5.55
C ASP A 113 13.86 18.34 -6.71
N GLY A 114 13.55 17.61 -7.79
CA GLY A 114 14.39 17.57 -9.00
C GLY A 114 15.65 16.71 -8.88
N LYS A 115 15.86 16.04 -7.75
CA LYS A 115 16.88 14.99 -7.60
C LYS A 115 16.26 13.64 -7.91
N ASN A 116 16.90 12.90 -8.81
CA ASN A 116 16.45 11.56 -9.20
C ASN A 116 17.24 10.49 -8.44
N PHE A 117 16.54 9.43 -8.07
CA PHE A 117 17.08 8.26 -7.40
C PHE A 117 16.59 7.01 -8.12
N GLU A 118 17.51 6.16 -8.54
CA GLU A 118 17.22 4.99 -9.35
C GLU A 118 17.48 3.71 -8.56
N ASN A 119 16.58 2.74 -8.67
CA ASN A 119 16.66 1.41 -8.05
C ASN A 119 16.84 1.43 -6.53
N ASN A 120 16.28 2.45 -5.86
CA ASN A 120 16.28 2.48 -4.41
C ASN A 120 15.37 1.38 -3.86
N VAL A 121 15.84 0.68 -2.83
CA VAL A 121 15.10 -0.41 -2.21
C VAL A 121 14.59 0.03 -0.85
N TYR A 122 13.29 -0.14 -0.66
CA TYR A 122 12.57 0.30 0.53
C TYR A 122 11.82 -0.86 1.16
N ASP A 123 11.81 -0.86 2.49
CA ASP A 123 10.93 -1.70 3.28
C ASP A 123 9.68 -0.90 3.68
N ILE A 124 8.51 -1.36 3.21
CA ILE A 124 7.20 -0.79 3.53
C ILE A 124 6.39 -1.81 4.30
N PHE A 125 5.81 -1.38 5.42
CA PHE A 125 4.92 -2.21 6.21
C PHE A 125 3.46 -1.85 5.96
N THR A 126 2.60 -2.85 6.12
CA THR A 126 1.17 -2.64 6.18
C THR A 126 0.59 -3.27 7.42
N ILE A 127 -0.36 -2.57 8.02
CA ILE A 127 -1.06 -3.02 9.22
C ILE A 127 -2.57 -2.95 8.98
N LYS A 128 -3.30 -3.93 9.51
CA LYS A 128 -4.76 -3.94 9.48
C LYS A 128 -5.33 -3.33 10.76
N GLN A 129 -6.07 -2.23 10.62
CA GLN A 129 -6.82 -1.62 11.71
C GLN A 129 -8.24 -1.28 11.27
N TYR A 130 -9.22 -1.44 12.16
CA TYR A 130 -10.64 -1.16 11.85
C TYR A 130 -11.11 -1.84 10.54
N ASN A 131 -10.62 -3.06 10.31
CA ASN A 131 -10.83 -3.85 9.10
C ASN A 131 -10.33 -3.21 7.78
N LYS A 132 -9.42 -2.24 7.85
CA LYS A 132 -8.77 -1.58 6.72
C LYS A 132 -7.25 -1.73 6.80
N TRP A 133 -6.58 -1.82 5.66
CA TRP A 133 -5.12 -1.83 5.61
C TRP A 133 -4.57 -0.41 5.55
N PHE A 134 -3.57 -0.11 6.36
CA PHE A 134 -2.84 1.15 6.39
C PHE A 134 -1.36 0.89 6.08
N ILE A 135 -0.70 1.90 5.51
CA ILE A 135 0.75 1.90 5.38
C ILE A 135 1.35 2.31 6.73
N ALA A 136 2.33 1.57 7.23
CA ALA A 136 3.11 1.95 8.39
C ALA A 136 4.55 2.22 7.91
N LEU A 137 4.92 3.50 7.92
CA LEU A 137 6.25 3.95 7.51
C LEU A 137 7.14 3.98 8.75
N GLY A 138 8.07 3.04 8.86
CA GLY A 138 8.95 2.95 10.03
C GLY A 138 8.27 2.46 11.31
N VAL A 139 9.11 2.08 12.28
CA VAL A 139 8.71 1.40 13.54
C VAL A 139 7.79 2.25 14.41
N HIS A 140 7.99 3.57 14.39
CA HIS A 140 7.26 4.51 15.23
C HIS A 140 5.82 4.74 14.76
N ASN A 141 5.50 4.31 13.53
CA ASN A 141 4.15 4.30 12.97
C ASN A 141 3.52 2.90 13.09
N VAL A 142 3.98 2.09 14.05
CA VAL A 142 3.27 0.88 14.48
C VAL A 142 2.70 1.15 15.88
N PRO A 143 1.42 0.83 16.14
CA PRO A 143 0.83 0.96 17.47
C PRO A 143 1.60 0.19 18.55
N ASP A 144 1.67 0.70 19.78
CA ASP A 144 2.40 0.04 20.88
C ASP A 144 1.79 -1.30 21.27
N ASP A 145 0.46 -1.41 21.31
CA ASP A 145 -0.24 -2.67 21.58
C ASP A 145 0.09 -3.75 20.54
N ILE A 146 0.46 -3.32 19.33
CA ILE A 146 0.91 -4.20 18.26
C ILE A 146 2.41 -4.51 18.43
N LEU A 147 3.26 -3.52 18.69
CA LEU A 147 4.68 -3.75 18.95
C LEU A 147 4.93 -4.64 20.17
N GLU A 148 4.23 -4.39 21.28
CA GLU A 148 4.33 -5.14 22.53
C GLU A 148 3.81 -6.58 22.37
N LYS A 149 2.73 -6.77 21.60
CA LYS A 149 2.22 -8.10 21.28
C LYS A 149 3.20 -8.88 20.38
N TYR A 150 4.06 -8.17 19.66
CA TYR A 150 4.97 -8.74 18.68
C TYR A 150 6.40 -8.24 18.93
N GLU A 151 6.99 -8.66 20.05
CA GLU A 151 8.37 -8.31 20.43
C GLU A 151 9.39 -8.64 19.31
N ASP A 152 9.13 -9.70 18.53
CA ASP A 152 9.91 -10.07 17.34
C ASP A 152 9.71 -9.11 16.16
N LEU A 153 8.52 -8.52 16.00
CA LEU A 153 8.27 -7.46 15.02
C LEU A 153 9.06 -6.21 15.40
N GLN A 154 9.06 -5.82 16.68
CA GLN A 154 9.88 -4.70 17.15
C GLN A 154 11.37 -4.97 16.87
N LYS A 155 11.89 -6.16 17.21
CA LYS A 155 13.27 -6.55 16.91
C LYS A 155 13.58 -6.56 15.41
N MET A 156 12.71 -7.15 14.59
CA MET A 156 12.87 -7.14 13.12
C MET A 156 12.88 -5.71 12.56
N LEU A 157 11.95 -4.87 13.02
CA LEU A 157 11.83 -3.47 12.63
C LEU A 157 13.03 -2.63 13.10
N GLU A 158 13.64 -2.97 14.22
CA GLU A 158 14.87 -2.34 14.74
C GLU A 158 16.15 -2.88 14.08
N GLU A 159 16.17 -4.13 13.62
CA GLU A 159 17.28 -4.75 12.89
C GLU A 159 17.35 -4.28 11.44
N GLU A 160 16.21 -4.10 10.77
CA GLU A 160 16.13 -3.60 9.38
C GLU A 160 16.50 -2.10 9.26
N LYS A 161 16.59 -1.34 10.37
CA LYS A 161 17.08 0.06 10.38
C LYS A 161 18.53 0.24 9.90
N LYS A 162 19.29 -0.84 9.72
CA LYS A 162 20.75 -0.75 9.51
C LYS A 162 21.20 -0.47 8.08
N ASP A 163 20.34 -0.58 7.07
CA ASP A 163 20.72 -0.32 5.67
C ASP A 163 19.79 0.71 5.01
N ASP A 164 20.31 1.93 4.85
CA ASP A 164 19.99 2.93 3.80
C ASP A 164 18.52 3.18 3.43
N THR A 165 17.57 2.99 4.35
CA THR A 165 16.17 3.31 4.07
C THR A 165 15.99 4.82 4.08
N ILE A 166 15.97 5.47 2.91
CA ILE A 166 15.46 6.85 2.80
C ILE A 166 14.01 6.79 3.26
N LEU A 167 13.79 7.33 4.44
CA LEU A 167 12.48 7.37 5.00
C LEU A 167 11.67 8.34 4.15
N LEU A 168 10.50 7.90 3.67
CA LEU A 168 9.59 8.75 2.90
C LEU A 168 9.42 10.11 3.61
N PRO A 169 9.19 11.21 2.88
CA PRO A 169 9.34 12.60 3.36
C PRO A 169 8.76 12.97 4.73
N GLY A 170 7.85 12.18 5.29
CA GLY A 170 7.30 12.33 6.63
C GLY A 170 8.14 11.81 7.80
N GLU A 171 9.32 11.24 7.54
CA GLU A 171 10.24 10.71 8.55
C GLU A 171 11.55 11.52 8.67
N PHE A 172 11.65 12.68 8.01
CA PHE A 172 12.59 13.73 8.41
C PHE A 172 12.15 14.29 9.76
N VAL A 173 12.36 13.51 10.82
CA VAL A 173 12.41 14.05 12.18
C VAL A 173 13.58 15.02 12.15
N LEU A 174 13.27 16.31 12.26
CA LEU A 174 14.22 17.36 12.53
C LEU A 174 15.07 16.92 13.74
N GLY A 175 16.24 16.36 13.45
CA GLY A 175 17.33 16.28 14.41
C GLY A 175 17.74 17.71 14.74
N GLY A 176 17.77 18.02 16.03
CA GLY A 176 18.16 19.33 16.54
C GLY A 176 19.57 19.77 16.18
#